data_AF-A0A8X7CKI4-F1
#
_entry.id   AF-A0A8X7CKI4-F1
#
_cell.length_a   1.000
_cell.length_b   1.000
_cell.length_c   1.000
_cell.angle_alpha   90.00
_cell.angle_beta   90.00
_cell.angle_gamma   90.00
#
_symmetry.space_group_name_H-M   'P 1'
#
loop_
_entity.id
_entity.type
_entity.pdbx_description
1 polymer ?
#
loop_
_entity_poly.entity_id
_entity_poly.type
_entity_poly.pdbx_seq_one_letter_code
_entity_poly.pdbx_strand_id
1 'polypeptide(L)'
;MRTINKNRVLVQCVTKEDKDRFLTAIKEKTNTLQVSSPRKRNPNVLLKNLPNEISDHEVLQLLKDQNPELEEKVQLWEETKIRFTLKKFENSRHLVLEMNPTCRNLCLNMKSLSSKIKTFAVKSKTS
;
A
#
# COMPACT_ATOMS: atom_id res chain seq x y z
N MET A 1 -14.77 -18.77 -12.83
CA MET A 1 -13.40 -19.33 -12.68
C MET A 1 -12.54 -18.80 -13.81
N ARG A 2 -11.32 -18.32 -13.55
CA ARG A 2 -10.44 -17.71 -14.56
C ARG A 2 -9.04 -18.29 -14.45
N THR A 3 -8.47 -18.77 -15.56
CA THR A 3 -7.08 -19.22 -15.59
C THR A 3 -6.14 -18.01 -15.45
N ILE A 4 -5.23 -18.05 -14.48
CA ILE A 4 -4.22 -17.01 -14.27
C ILE A 4 -2.94 -17.36 -15.04
N ASN A 5 -2.52 -18.63 -14.98
CA ASN A 5 -1.40 -19.19 -15.76
C ASN A 5 -1.58 -20.71 -15.91
N LYS A 6 -0.64 -21.39 -16.59
CA LYS A 6 -0.74 -22.83 -16.94
C LYS A 6 -1.17 -23.74 -15.79
N ASN A 7 -0.82 -23.42 -14.53
CA ASN A 7 -1.09 -24.28 -13.37
C ASN A 7 -1.83 -23.55 -12.23
N ARG A 8 -2.45 -22.40 -12.50
CA ARG A 8 -3.16 -21.61 -11.47
C ARG A 8 -4.48 -21.09 -11.98
N VAL A 9 -5.48 -21.21 -11.12
CA VAL A 9 -6.85 -20.83 -11.41
C VAL A 9 -7.35 -19.90 -10.31
N LEU A 10 -7.99 -18.81 -10.71
CA LEU A 10 -8.72 -17.92 -9.83
C LEU A 10 -10.18 -18.37 -9.74
N VAL A 11 -10.63 -18.64 -8.54
CA VAL A 11 -12.04 -18.87 -8.23
C VAL A 11 -12.54 -17.63 -7.50
N GLN A 12 -13.59 -17.02 -8.04
CA GLN A 12 -14.27 -15.91 -7.41
C GLN A 12 -15.49 -16.46 -6.69
N CYS A 13 -15.57 -16.20 -5.39
CA CYS A 13 -16.70 -16.57 -4.54
C CYS A 13 -17.57 -15.33 -4.33
N VAL A 14 -18.89 -15.53 -4.24
CA VAL A 14 -19.84 -14.43 -4.02
C VAL A 14 -19.77 -13.95 -2.58
N THR A 15 -19.70 -14.90 -1.64
CA THR A 15 -19.64 -14.62 -0.20
C THR A 15 -18.38 -15.18 0.44
N LYS A 16 -18.11 -14.74 1.67
CA LYS A 16 -17.01 -15.29 2.48
C LYS A 16 -17.29 -16.73 2.86
N GLU A 17 -18.55 -17.05 3.14
CA GLU A 17 -19.05 -18.38 3.49
C GLU A 17 -18.81 -19.36 2.33
N ASP A 18 -19.10 -18.95 1.10
CA ASP A 18 -18.83 -19.77 -0.10
C ASP A 18 -17.34 -20.08 -0.24
N LYS A 19 -16.50 -19.07 0.00
CA LYS A 19 -15.03 -19.22 -0.04
C LYS A 19 -14.56 -20.21 1.01
N ASP A 20 -15.08 -20.13 2.24
CA ASP A 20 -14.69 -21.03 3.33
C ASP A 20 -15.17 -22.47 3.07
N ARG A 21 -16.41 -22.66 2.59
CA ARG A 21 -16.92 -23.99 2.17
C ARG A 21 -16.08 -24.60 1.05
N PHE A 22 -15.72 -23.80 0.04
CA PHE A 22 -14.90 -24.25 -1.08
C PHE A 22 -13.48 -24.65 -0.63
N LEU A 23 -12.88 -23.88 0.29
CA LEU A 23 -11.57 -24.19 0.86
C LEU A 23 -11.58 -25.52 1.62
N THR A 24 -12.62 -25.75 2.44
CA THR A 24 -12.78 -27.01 3.17
C THR A 24 -12.95 -28.18 2.20
N ALA A 25 -13.83 -28.05 1.21
CA ALA A 25 -14.11 -29.12 0.25
C ALA A 25 -12.87 -29.52 -0.58
N ILE A 26 -12.02 -28.57 -0.96
CA ILE A 26 -10.78 -28.92 -1.67
C ILE A 26 -9.79 -29.61 -0.74
N LYS A 27 -9.61 -29.12 0.49
CA LYS A 27 -8.71 -29.76 1.46
C LYS A 27 -9.12 -31.19 1.80
N GLU A 28 -10.42 -31.46 1.88
CA GLU A 28 -10.94 -32.82 2.11
C GLU A 28 -10.73 -33.74 0.92
N LYS A 29 -10.89 -33.22 -0.31
CA LYS A 29 -10.79 -34.04 -1.53
C LYS A 29 -9.36 -34.26 -2.01
N THR A 30 -8.43 -33.35 -1.73
CA THR A 30 -7.05 -33.48 -2.19
C THR A 30 -6.05 -32.65 -1.40
N ASN A 31 -4.91 -33.28 -1.11
CA ASN A 31 -3.73 -32.62 -0.53
C ASN A 31 -2.73 -32.14 -1.59
N THR A 32 -2.97 -32.43 -2.88
CA THR A 32 -2.04 -32.07 -3.96
C THR A 32 -2.25 -30.65 -4.47
N LEU A 33 -3.44 -30.06 -4.25
CA LEU A 33 -3.74 -28.70 -4.66
C LEU A 33 -3.43 -27.70 -3.54
N GLN A 34 -2.55 -26.76 -3.81
CA GLN A 34 -2.34 -25.62 -2.93
C GLN A 34 -3.44 -24.58 -3.13
N VAL A 35 -4.31 -24.41 -2.14
CA VAL A 35 -5.34 -23.36 -2.15
C VAL A 35 -4.94 -22.24 -1.21
N SER A 36 -5.01 -21.01 -1.70
CA SER A 36 -4.75 -19.82 -0.89
C SER A 36 -5.69 -18.69 -1.28
N SER A 37 -6.03 -17.84 -0.31
CA SER A 37 -6.71 -16.58 -0.59
C SER A 37 -5.69 -15.57 -1.10
N PRO A 38 -5.96 -14.87 -2.21
CA PRO A 38 -5.14 -13.72 -2.61
C PRO A 38 -5.03 -12.74 -1.45
N ARG A 39 -3.81 -12.35 -1.10
CA ARG A 39 -3.59 -11.31 -0.08
C ARG A 39 -3.83 -9.94 -0.71
N LYS A 40 -4.61 -9.08 -0.05
CA LYS A 40 -4.67 -7.65 -0.38
C LYS A 40 -3.25 -7.10 -0.28
N ARG A 41 -2.70 -6.57 -1.37
CA ARG A 41 -1.38 -5.94 -1.40
C ARG A 41 -1.60 -4.44 -1.53
N ASN A 42 -1.32 -3.71 -0.45
CA ASN A 42 -1.31 -2.26 -0.52
C ASN A 42 -0.06 -1.80 -1.28
N PRO A 43 -0.20 -0.84 -2.21
CA PRO A 43 0.93 -0.37 -2.98
C PRO A 43 1.91 0.44 -2.13
N ASN A 44 3.16 0.48 -2.60
CA ASN A 44 4.21 1.28 -1.98
C ASN A 44 4.39 2.63 -2.70
N VAL A 45 4.65 3.67 -1.92
CA VAL A 45 5.03 5.02 -2.39
C VAL A 45 6.38 5.40 -1.79
N LEU A 46 7.24 5.99 -2.60
CA LEU A 46 8.58 6.42 -2.21
C LEU A 46 8.60 7.95 -2.08
N LEU A 47 8.92 8.42 -0.87
CA LEU A 47 9.27 9.81 -0.63
C LEU A 47 10.78 9.96 -0.67
N LYS A 48 11.27 10.91 -1.48
CA LYS A 48 12.70 11.17 -1.65
C LYS A 48 13.11 12.48 -1.00
N ASN A 49 14.37 12.51 -0.55
CA ASN A 49 15.05 13.68 0.01
C ASN A 49 14.34 14.30 1.22
N LEU A 50 13.67 13.49 2.04
CA LEU A 50 13.07 13.97 3.29
C LEU A 50 14.18 14.34 4.28
N PRO A 51 14.11 15.45 5.02
CA PRO A 51 15.12 15.81 6.00
C PRO A 51 15.11 14.79 7.15
N ASN A 52 16.28 14.55 7.74
CA ASN A 52 16.40 13.58 8.85
C ASN A 52 15.70 14.07 10.12
N GLU A 53 15.50 15.39 10.23
CA GLU A 53 14.89 16.07 11.38
C GLU A 53 13.37 15.88 11.43
N ILE A 54 12.72 15.65 10.29
CA ILE A 54 11.27 15.45 10.24
C ILE A 54 10.96 14.01 10.64
N SER A 55 10.20 13.84 11.72
CA SER A 55 9.76 12.55 12.22
C SER A 55 8.76 11.85 11.28
N ASP A 56 8.63 10.54 11.42
CA ASP A 56 7.67 9.73 10.66
C ASP A 56 6.22 10.21 10.84
N HIS A 57 5.87 10.64 12.05
CA HIS A 57 4.54 11.19 12.36
C HIS A 57 4.30 12.53 11.64
N GLU A 58 5.28 13.44 11.68
CA GLU A 58 5.19 14.72 10.98
C GLU A 58 5.10 14.55 9.46
N VAL A 59 5.78 13.56 8.88
CA VAL A 59 5.65 13.24 7.44
C VAL A 59 4.21 12.83 7.11
N LEU A 60 3.58 11.99 7.92
CA LEU A 60 2.19 11.57 7.73
C LEU A 60 1.22 12.74 7.92
N GLN A 61 1.47 13.60 8.90
CA GLN A 61 0.65 14.79 9.14
C GLN A 61 0.76 15.77 7.96
N LEU A 62 1.96 16.05 7.47
CA LEU A 62 2.19 16.90 6.28
C LEU A 62 1.47 16.37 5.04
N LEU A 63 1.47 15.04 4.84
CA LEU A 63 0.71 14.41 3.76
C LEU A 63 -0.78 14.63 3.92
N LYS A 64 -1.31 14.51 5.13
CA LYS A 64 -2.73 14.74 5.40
C LYS A 64 -3.10 16.21 5.17
N ASP A 65 -2.32 17.13 5.72
CA ASP A 65 -2.57 18.58 5.65
C ASP A 65 -2.54 19.10 4.20
N GLN A 66 -1.70 18.51 3.34
CA GLN A 66 -1.59 18.90 1.92
C GLN A 66 -2.65 18.27 1.03
N ASN A 67 -3.40 17.29 1.53
CA ASN A 67 -4.45 16.61 0.77
C ASN A 67 -5.69 16.50 1.65
N PRO A 68 -6.50 17.56 1.74
CA PRO A 68 -7.76 17.51 2.49
C PRO A 68 -8.69 16.38 2.02
N GLU A 69 -8.59 15.96 0.75
CA GLU A 69 -9.31 14.78 0.23
C GLU A 69 -8.97 13.46 0.94
N LEU A 70 -7.79 13.35 1.58
CA LEU A 70 -7.44 12.21 2.43
C LEU A 70 -8.23 12.22 3.74
N GLU A 71 -8.60 13.41 4.23
CA GLU A 71 -9.41 13.56 5.44
C GLU A 71 -10.86 13.12 5.21
N GLU A 72 -11.41 13.28 4.02
CA GLU A 72 -12.71 12.69 3.66
C GLU A 72 -12.67 11.15 3.58
N LYS A 73 -11.45 10.58 3.47
CA LYS A 73 -11.19 9.15 3.29
C LYS A 73 -10.53 8.54 4.54
N VAL A 74 -10.84 9.02 5.75
CA VAL A 74 -10.19 8.63 7.03
C VAL A 74 -9.93 7.13 7.13
N GLN A 75 -10.95 6.29 6.88
CA GLN A 75 -10.83 4.83 6.98
C GLN A 75 -9.77 4.23 6.05
N LEU A 76 -9.56 4.82 4.87
CA LEU A 76 -8.53 4.37 3.93
C LEU A 76 -7.15 4.92 4.30
N TRP A 77 -7.10 6.11 4.89
CA TRP A 77 -5.87 6.72 5.38
C TRP A 77 -5.30 5.98 6.59
N GLU A 78 -6.14 5.43 7.46
CA GLU A 78 -5.73 4.61 8.62
C GLU A 78 -4.90 3.37 8.22
N GLU A 79 -5.09 2.84 7.00
CA GLU A 79 -4.27 1.75 6.47
C GLU A 79 -2.85 2.22 6.04
N THR A 80 -2.60 3.53 6.03
CA THR A 80 -1.33 4.12 5.59
C THR A 80 -0.29 4.11 6.70
N LYS A 81 0.89 3.58 6.39
CA LYS A 81 2.01 3.50 7.33
C LYS A 81 3.35 3.67 6.64
N ILE A 82 4.32 4.18 7.39
CA ILE A 82 5.73 4.11 6.96
C ILE A 82 6.20 2.68 7.16
N ARG A 83 6.69 2.07 6.09
CA ARG A 83 7.11 0.67 6.07
C ARG A 83 8.56 0.51 6.48
N PHE A 84 9.45 1.32 5.91
CA PHE A 84 10.88 1.38 6.25
C PHE A 84 11.56 2.58 5.59
N THR A 85 12.76 2.92 6.09
CA THR A 85 13.69 3.84 5.41
C THR A 85 14.49 3.07 4.36
N LEU A 86 14.37 3.47 3.08
CA LEU A 86 15.10 2.83 1.98
C LEU A 86 16.58 3.20 1.95
N LYS A 87 16.87 4.48 2.17
CA LYS A 87 18.23 5.03 2.14
C LYS A 87 18.31 6.24 3.06
N LYS A 88 19.40 6.35 3.82
CA LYS A 88 19.72 7.50 4.65
C LYS A 88 21.00 8.15 4.15
N PHE A 89 21.02 9.47 4.14
CA PHE A 89 22.13 10.36 3.83
C PHE A 89 22.41 11.22 5.06
N GLU A 90 23.46 12.04 4.99
CA GLU A 90 23.86 12.93 6.09
C GLU A 90 22.70 13.80 6.60
N ASN A 91 22.04 14.53 5.69
CA ASN A 91 20.98 15.48 6.03
C ASN A 91 19.59 15.08 5.48
N SER A 92 19.44 13.88 4.95
CA SER A 92 18.17 13.43 4.38
C SER A 92 17.98 11.91 4.37
N ARG A 93 16.77 11.46 4.10
CA ARG A 93 16.38 10.06 3.97
C ARG A 93 15.34 9.87 2.88
N HIS A 94 15.19 8.61 2.47
CA HIS A 94 14.14 8.16 1.55
C HIS A 94 13.25 7.18 2.29
N LEU A 95 11.95 7.46 2.34
CA LEU A 95 10.98 6.64 3.06
C LEU A 95 10.07 5.89 2.10
N VAL A 96 9.78 4.64 2.44
CA VAL A 96 8.76 3.84 1.75
C VAL A 96 7.52 3.81 2.61
N LEU A 97 6.41 4.28 2.05
CA LEU A 97 5.09 4.20 2.65
C LEU A 97 4.31 3.08 1.98
N GLU A 98 3.54 2.37 2.78
CA GLU A 98 2.50 1.44 2.32
C GLU A 98 1.15 2.13 2.55
N MET A 99 0.31 2.22 1.52
CA MET A 99 -0.97 2.91 1.61
C MET A 99 -2.02 2.29 0.70
N ASN A 100 -3.28 2.60 0.95
CA ASN A 100 -4.38 2.15 0.11
C ASN A 100 -4.23 2.66 -1.35
N PRO A 101 -4.64 1.89 -2.39
CA PRO A 101 -4.57 2.31 -3.78
C PRO A 101 -5.18 3.69 -4.07
N THR A 102 -6.30 4.02 -3.42
CA THR A 102 -6.96 5.32 -3.55
C THR A 102 -6.07 6.44 -3.03
N CYS A 103 -5.55 6.30 -1.81
CA CYS A 103 -4.63 7.26 -1.20
C CYS A 103 -3.34 7.43 -2.02
N ARG A 104 -2.81 6.33 -2.59
CA ARG A 104 -1.66 6.41 -3.50
C ARG A 104 -1.92 7.31 -4.69
N ASN A 105 -3.07 7.17 -5.34
CA ASN A 105 -3.36 7.96 -6.53
C ASN A 105 -3.47 9.45 -6.20
N LEU A 106 -4.08 9.78 -5.05
CA LEU A 106 -4.11 11.15 -4.52
C LEU A 106 -2.69 11.69 -4.27
N CYS A 107 -1.87 10.95 -3.53
CA CYS A 107 -0.49 11.34 -3.23
C CYS A 107 0.39 11.51 -4.48
N LEU A 108 0.17 10.72 -5.54
CA LEU A 108 0.94 10.82 -6.78
C LEU A 108 0.56 12.05 -7.61
N ASN A 109 -0.69 12.53 -7.50
CA ASN A 109 -1.14 13.71 -8.23
C ASN A 109 -0.51 15.01 -7.70
N MET A 110 -0.04 15.04 -6.45
CA MET A 110 0.61 16.22 -5.86
C MET A 110 1.93 16.63 -6.50
N LYS A 111 2.64 15.74 -7.23
CA LYS A 111 4.01 15.89 -7.76
C LYS A 111 5.11 16.13 -6.70
N SER A 112 4.84 16.85 -5.61
CA SER A 112 5.78 17.13 -4.52
C SER A 112 5.10 17.40 -3.17
N LEU A 113 5.77 17.05 -2.08
CA LEU A 113 5.38 17.41 -0.71
C LEU A 113 6.16 18.67 -0.27
N SER A 114 5.53 19.70 0.29
CA SER A 114 6.26 20.90 0.77
C SER A 114 6.17 21.07 2.29
N SER A 115 7.29 21.17 2.99
CA SER A 115 7.28 21.79 4.33
C SER A 115 7.51 23.30 4.17
N LYS A 116 7.19 24.10 5.19
CA LYS A 116 7.44 25.56 5.22
C LYS A 116 8.90 25.97 4.92
N ILE A 117 9.81 25.00 4.75
CA ILE A 117 11.25 25.20 4.56
C ILE A 117 11.78 24.46 3.31
N LYS A 118 11.19 23.34 2.82
CA LYS A 118 11.73 22.54 1.69
C LYS A 118 10.65 21.75 0.92
N THR A 119 10.88 21.52 -0.38
CA THR A 119 10.04 20.71 -1.27
C THR A 119 10.66 19.32 -1.54
N PHE A 120 9.84 18.27 -1.51
CA PHE A 120 10.25 16.86 -1.62
C PHE A 120 9.51 16.17 -2.77
N ALA A 121 10.13 15.16 -3.39
CA ALA A 121 9.53 14.46 -4.52
C ALA A 121 8.79 13.19 -4.09
N VAL A 122 7.57 13.01 -4.60
CA VAL A 122 6.75 11.80 -4.42
C VAL A 122 6.85 10.96 -5.69
N LYS A 123 7.28 9.69 -5.57
CA LYS A 123 7.37 8.76 -6.72
C LYS A 123 6.78 7.40 -6.36
N SER A 124 6.18 6.75 -7.35
CA SER A 124 5.81 5.34 -7.20
C SER A 124 7.07 4.48 -7.28
N LYS A 125 7.17 3.46 -6.42
CA LYS A 125 8.23 2.45 -6.54
C LYS A 125 7.69 1.34 -7.44
N THR A 126 8.14 1.27 -8.69
CA THR A 126 7.89 0.11 -9.56
C THR A 126 8.71 -1.06 -9.01
N SER A 127 8.00 -2.12 -8.62
CA SER A 127 8.60 -3.41 -8.23
C SER A 127 9.04 -4.18 -9.46
#